data_AF-A0A927QS70-F1
#
_entry.id   AF-A0A927QS70-F1
#
_cell.length_a   1.000
_cell.length_b   1.000
_cell.length_c   1.000
_cell.angle_alpha   90.00
_cell.angle_beta   90.00
_cell.angle_gamma   90.00
#
_symmetry.space_group_name_H-M   'P 1'
#
loop_
_entity.id
_entity.type
_entity.pdbx_description
1 polymer ?
#
loop_
_entity_poly.entity_id
_entity_poly.type
_entity_poly.pdbx_seq_one_letter_code
_entity_poly.pdbx_strand_id
1 'polypeptide(L)'
;RAGVPGGVVHREKWRLALGLLDTLAEWQLKAPVVVADAGYGVSTLFRLGLEQRGLSYVLALSGKEVAHPEDARPHQPAYGGLGPPTLARYRTPPRAVSVLAAEAGAQRFTEVTWRQGSKGAMTSRFAVLTVRPAGKQSLAAAQEAGGGRNGWDGVLPAGTLLVEWPDGQDAPTGYWISNLPATTPVADLVRWAKMRWRIEHDYRELKHGLGLDHFEGRTWRGWHHHVTLVTAAQAFLTLRRLDPKAHTPA
;
A
#
# COMPACT_ATOMS: atom_id res chain seq x y z
N ARG A 1 -17.24 -26.26 22.35
CA ARG A 1 -16.29 -25.12 22.51
C ARG A 1 -15.40 -25.07 21.27
N ALA A 2 -14.98 -23.90 20.80
CA ALA A 2 -14.21 -23.77 19.55
C ALA A 2 -12.76 -24.30 19.65
N GLY A 3 -12.20 -24.43 20.86
CA GLY A 3 -10.85 -24.99 21.06
C GLY A 3 -9.72 -24.07 20.61
N VAL A 4 -9.95 -22.76 20.61
CA VAL A 4 -8.91 -21.74 20.35
C VAL A 4 -7.85 -21.81 21.48
N PRO A 5 -6.55 -21.92 21.18
CA PRO A 5 -5.50 -21.94 22.19
C PRO A 5 -5.50 -20.66 23.03
N GLY A 6 -5.23 -20.77 24.34
CA GLY A 6 -5.30 -19.64 25.28
C GLY A 6 -4.34 -18.49 24.97
N GLY A 7 -3.25 -18.74 24.25
CA GLY A 7 -2.30 -17.70 23.82
C GLY A 7 -2.73 -16.92 22.58
N VAL A 8 -3.81 -17.32 21.89
CA VAL A 8 -4.30 -16.61 20.71
C VAL A 8 -5.16 -15.44 21.16
N VAL A 9 -4.59 -14.25 21.05
CA VAL A 9 -5.25 -12.98 21.39
C VAL A 9 -5.49 -12.14 20.13
N HIS A 10 -6.37 -11.16 20.24
CA HIS A 10 -6.61 -10.20 19.16
C HIS A 10 -5.30 -9.50 18.76
N ARG A 11 -5.08 -9.39 17.44
CA ARG A 11 -4.00 -8.61 16.85
C ARG A 11 -4.57 -7.75 15.74
N GLU A 12 -4.05 -6.54 15.60
CA GLU A 12 -4.43 -5.65 14.53
C GLU A 12 -4.04 -6.27 13.18
N LYS A 13 -4.90 -6.10 12.17
CA LYS A 13 -4.73 -6.70 10.84
C LYS A 13 -3.37 -6.38 10.21
N TRP A 14 -2.88 -5.15 10.37
CA TRP A 14 -1.58 -4.74 9.85
C TRP A 14 -0.41 -5.47 10.52
N ARG A 15 -0.50 -5.77 11.83
CA ARG A 15 0.52 -6.57 12.53
C ARG A 15 0.54 -8.01 12.07
N LEU A 16 -0.64 -8.57 11.78
CA LEU A 16 -0.74 -9.91 11.18
C LEU A 16 -0.07 -9.93 9.81
N ALA A 17 -0.32 -8.94 8.96
CA ALA A 17 0.31 -8.86 7.64
C ALA A 17 1.84 -8.71 7.71
N LEU A 18 2.37 -7.86 8.60
CA LEU A 18 3.81 -7.77 8.82
C LEU A 18 4.39 -9.10 9.34
N GLY A 19 3.69 -9.77 10.26
CA GLY A 19 4.12 -11.09 10.74
C GLY A 19 4.18 -12.15 9.64
N LEU A 20 3.26 -12.12 8.67
CA LEU A 20 3.34 -12.99 7.49
C LEU A 20 4.57 -12.70 6.63
N LEU A 21 4.96 -11.42 6.50
CA LEU A 21 6.19 -11.04 5.79
C LEU A 21 7.44 -11.47 6.56
N ASP A 22 7.41 -11.42 7.90
CA ASP A 22 8.49 -11.93 8.75
C ASP A 22 8.66 -13.44 8.57
N THR A 23 7.56 -14.20 8.55
CA THR A 23 7.60 -15.65 8.27
C THR A 23 8.15 -15.95 6.87
N LEU A 24 7.82 -15.16 5.85
CA LEU A 24 8.41 -15.32 4.52
C LEU A 24 9.93 -15.10 4.54
N ALA A 25 10.40 -14.10 5.30
CA ALA A 25 11.83 -13.83 5.46
C ALA A 25 12.55 -14.97 6.21
N GLU A 26 11.93 -15.58 7.21
CA GLU A 26 12.44 -16.80 7.88
C GLU A 26 12.62 -17.96 6.91
N TRP A 27 11.77 -18.05 5.88
CA TRP A 27 11.90 -19.03 4.79
C TRP A 27 12.89 -18.60 3.70
N GLN A 28 13.63 -17.51 3.91
CA GLN A 28 14.58 -16.93 2.95
C GLN A 28 13.92 -16.51 1.63
N LEU A 29 12.62 -16.24 1.66
CA LEU A 29 11.87 -15.71 0.53
C LEU A 29 11.81 -14.19 0.61
N LYS A 30 12.13 -13.52 -0.49
CA LYS A 30 12.08 -12.06 -0.58
C LYS A 30 11.01 -11.61 -1.58
N ALA A 31 10.02 -10.88 -1.10
CA ALA A 31 9.12 -10.14 -1.98
C ALA A 31 9.85 -8.94 -2.59
N PRO A 32 9.92 -8.80 -3.93
CA PRO A 32 10.62 -7.67 -4.55
C PRO A 32 9.90 -6.34 -4.26
N VAL A 33 8.57 -6.34 -4.30
CA VAL A 33 7.70 -5.19 -4.00
C VAL A 33 6.43 -5.71 -3.34
N VAL A 34 6.08 -5.14 -2.18
CA VAL A 34 4.83 -5.40 -1.48
C VAL A 34 3.73 -4.55 -2.09
N VAL A 35 2.65 -5.20 -2.54
CA VAL A 35 1.47 -4.52 -3.07
C VAL A 35 0.26 -4.87 -2.21
N ALA A 36 -0.55 -3.87 -1.87
CA ALA A 36 -1.76 -4.08 -1.07
C ALA A 36 -2.82 -3.04 -1.38
N ASP A 37 -4.03 -3.32 -0.90
CA ASP A 37 -5.17 -2.43 -1.05
C ASP A 37 -5.19 -1.28 -0.06
N ALA A 38 -6.18 -0.40 -0.20
CA ALA A 38 -6.36 0.75 0.68
C ALA A 38 -6.59 0.37 2.15
N GLY A 39 -7.07 -0.84 2.45
CA GLY A 39 -7.20 -1.33 3.82
C GLY A 39 -5.85 -1.46 4.54
N TYR A 40 -4.77 -1.70 3.79
CA TYR A 40 -3.40 -1.67 4.31
C TYR A 40 -2.67 -0.36 4.00
N GLY A 41 -2.87 0.23 2.82
CA GLY A 41 -2.10 1.40 2.39
C GLY A 41 -2.39 2.68 3.18
N VAL A 42 -3.60 2.85 3.72
CA VAL A 42 -3.92 3.98 4.63
C VAL A 42 -3.32 3.79 6.03
N SER A 43 -2.91 2.58 6.39
CA SER A 43 -2.26 2.31 7.66
C SER A 43 -0.83 2.83 7.63
N THR A 44 -0.58 3.96 8.30
CA THR A 44 0.77 4.52 8.43
C THR A 44 1.70 3.56 9.16
N LEU A 45 1.20 2.87 10.20
CA LEU A 45 1.98 1.87 10.93
C LEU A 45 2.38 0.68 10.05
N PHE A 46 1.53 0.30 9.09
CA PHE A 46 1.89 -0.74 8.12
C PHE A 46 3.03 -0.27 7.20
N ARG A 47 2.92 0.95 6.63
CA ARG A 47 3.96 1.54 5.78
C ARG A 47 5.31 1.64 6.50
N LEU A 48 5.32 2.20 7.72
CA LEU A 48 6.53 2.30 8.53
C LEU A 48 7.11 0.91 8.87
N GLY A 49 6.26 -0.07 9.15
CA GLY A 49 6.69 -1.44 9.39
C GLY A 49 7.36 -2.09 8.17
N LEU A 50 6.93 -1.76 6.94
CA LEU A 50 7.58 -2.18 5.71
C LEU A 50 8.93 -1.46 5.52
N GLU A 51 8.99 -0.16 5.76
CA GLU A 51 10.22 0.65 5.66
C GLU A 51 11.30 0.17 6.63
N GLN A 52 10.94 -0.11 7.89
CA GLN A 52 11.84 -0.67 8.90
C GLN A 52 12.43 -2.02 8.48
N ARG A 53 11.73 -2.78 7.64
CA ARG A 53 12.18 -4.06 7.08
C ARG A 53 12.96 -3.89 5.77
N GLY A 54 13.14 -2.66 5.29
CA GLY A 54 13.76 -2.38 3.98
C GLY A 54 12.94 -2.91 2.80
N LEU A 55 11.62 -3.08 2.96
CA LEU A 55 10.75 -3.59 1.91
C LEU A 55 10.23 -2.46 1.03
N SER A 56 10.40 -2.61 -0.28
CA SER A 56 9.79 -1.73 -1.26
C SER A 56 8.29 -2.02 -1.37
N TYR A 57 7.47 -0.99 -1.60
CA TYR A 57 6.03 -1.14 -1.71
C TYR A 57 5.38 -0.22 -2.76
N VAL A 58 4.20 -0.65 -3.22
CA VAL A 58 3.21 0.18 -3.92
C VAL A 58 1.85 -0.16 -3.34
N LEU A 59 1.31 0.71 -2.48
CA LEU A 59 0.07 0.45 -1.73
C LEU A 59 -1.02 1.39 -2.19
N ALA A 60 -2.21 0.85 -2.46
CA ALA A 60 -3.37 1.69 -2.80
C ALA A 60 -3.76 2.57 -1.61
N LEU A 61 -4.27 3.76 -1.89
CA LEU A 61 -4.80 4.71 -0.91
C LEU A 61 -6.27 4.98 -1.16
N SER A 62 -6.91 5.58 -0.16
CA SER A 62 -8.14 6.35 -0.37
C SER A 62 -7.77 7.76 -0.85
N GLY A 63 -8.54 8.32 -1.79
CA GLY A 63 -8.37 9.72 -2.19
C GLY A 63 -8.57 10.74 -1.04
N LYS A 64 -9.17 10.30 0.07
CA LYS A 64 -9.39 11.09 1.29
C LYS A 64 -8.16 11.20 2.19
N GLU A 65 -7.12 10.41 1.95
CA GLU A 65 -5.86 10.54 2.70
C GLU A 65 -5.31 11.96 2.54
N VAL A 66 -4.73 12.51 3.61
CA VAL A 66 -4.27 13.91 3.62
C VAL A 66 -2.77 14.02 3.52
N ALA A 67 -2.31 14.98 2.71
CA ALA A 67 -0.90 15.27 2.51
C ALA A 67 -0.67 16.76 2.27
N HIS A 68 0.58 17.18 2.40
CA HIS A 68 1.05 18.45 1.84
C HIS A 68 1.67 18.21 0.46
N PRO A 69 1.62 19.18 -0.45
CA PRO A 69 2.38 19.12 -1.69
C PRO A 69 3.91 19.19 -1.40
N GLU A 70 4.72 18.80 -2.38
CA GLU A 70 6.18 18.74 -2.24
C GLU A 70 6.82 20.06 -1.80
N ASP A 71 6.33 21.17 -2.34
CA ASP A 71 6.81 22.55 -2.15
C ASP A 71 6.38 23.16 -0.81
N ALA A 72 5.45 22.54 -0.09
CA ALA A 72 5.06 22.99 1.23
C ALA A 72 6.25 22.97 2.19
N ARG A 73 6.47 24.08 2.89
CA ARG A 73 7.51 24.22 3.92
C ARG A 73 6.88 24.60 5.26
N PRO A 74 7.36 24.03 6.37
CA PRO A 74 7.00 24.53 7.69
C PRO A 74 7.57 25.94 7.89
N HIS A 75 6.89 26.75 8.70
CA HIS A 75 7.36 28.09 9.06
C HIS A 75 7.45 28.24 10.58
N GLN A 76 8.67 28.53 11.07
CA GLN A 76 8.97 28.88 12.45
C GLN A 76 9.07 30.40 12.59
N PRO A 77 8.19 31.04 13.39
CA PRO A 77 8.32 32.46 13.72
C PRO A 77 9.52 32.72 14.61
N ALA A 78 10.00 33.96 14.58
CA ALA A 78 10.97 34.45 15.56
C ALA A 78 10.44 34.25 16.99
N TYR A 79 11.32 33.81 17.89
CA TYR A 79 10.98 33.60 19.30
C TYR A 79 11.07 34.92 20.05
N GLY A 80 9.97 35.31 20.71
CA GLY A 80 9.87 36.59 21.42
C GLY A 80 10.42 36.60 22.86
N GLY A 81 11.11 35.54 23.30
CA GLY A 81 11.76 35.46 24.62
C GLY A 81 10.84 35.15 25.81
N LEU A 82 9.51 35.14 25.62
CA LEU A 82 8.54 34.79 26.65
C LEU A 82 7.75 33.53 26.25
N GLY A 83 7.63 32.60 27.19
CA GLY A 83 6.90 31.34 27.01
C GLY A 83 7.70 30.25 26.26
N PRO A 84 7.05 29.14 25.86
CA PRO A 84 7.74 28.04 25.17
C PRO A 84 8.35 28.47 23.82
N PRO A 85 9.51 27.91 23.41
CA PRO A 85 10.10 28.17 22.10
C PRO A 85 9.12 27.96 20.94
N THR A 86 9.22 28.80 19.91
CA THR A 86 8.46 28.60 18.67
C THR A 86 8.98 27.36 17.94
N LEU A 87 8.06 26.53 17.44
CA LEU A 87 8.40 25.33 16.67
C LEU A 87 8.04 25.51 15.20
N ALA A 88 8.85 24.91 14.31
CA ALA A 88 8.54 24.78 12.90
C ALA A 88 7.27 23.93 12.71
N ARG A 89 6.31 24.45 11.94
CA ARG A 89 5.08 23.73 11.58
C ARG A 89 4.50 24.21 10.26
N TYR A 90 3.79 23.33 9.57
CA TYR A 90 2.97 23.70 8.42
C TYR A 90 1.83 24.63 8.87
N ARG A 91 1.71 25.79 8.21
CA ARG A 91 0.68 26.80 8.52
C ARG A 91 -0.53 26.70 7.62
N THR A 92 -0.35 26.11 6.45
CA THR A 92 -1.42 25.71 5.56
C THR A 92 -1.89 24.31 5.97
N PRO A 93 -3.19 24.04 6.10
CA PRO A 93 -3.68 22.70 6.41
C PRO A 93 -3.34 21.72 5.27
N PRO A 94 -3.12 20.43 5.58
CA PRO A 94 -2.97 19.41 4.55
C PRO A 94 -4.29 19.22 3.81
N ARG A 95 -4.21 18.74 2.58
CA ARG A 95 -5.36 18.54 1.69
C ARG A 95 -5.50 17.08 1.31
N ALA A 96 -6.71 16.69 0.93
CA ALA A 96 -6.97 15.36 0.42
C ALA A 96 -6.10 15.10 -0.83
N VAL A 97 -5.59 13.89 -0.94
CA VAL A 97 -4.80 13.42 -2.09
C VAL A 97 -5.57 13.58 -3.40
N SER A 98 -6.89 13.37 -3.38
CA SER A 98 -7.75 13.62 -4.56
C SER A 98 -7.75 15.08 -5.01
N VAL A 99 -7.70 16.03 -4.08
CA VAL A 99 -7.65 17.47 -4.38
C VAL A 99 -6.28 17.83 -4.95
N LEU A 100 -5.19 17.36 -4.32
CA LEU A 100 -3.83 17.57 -4.82
C LEU A 100 -3.66 17.00 -6.24
N ALA A 101 -4.23 15.83 -6.49
CA ALA A 101 -4.23 15.19 -7.79
C ALA A 101 -4.99 15.99 -8.86
N ALA A 102 -6.18 16.50 -8.54
CA ALA A 102 -6.96 17.33 -9.46
C ALA A 102 -6.24 18.65 -9.79
N GLU A 103 -5.65 19.31 -8.80
CA GLU A 103 -4.91 20.56 -8.96
C GLU A 103 -3.60 20.41 -9.75
N ALA A 104 -2.99 19.22 -9.73
CA ALA A 104 -1.80 18.94 -10.55
C ALA A 104 -2.07 19.13 -12.06
N GLY A 105 -3.34 19.01 -12.45
CA GLY A 105 -3.87 19.25 -13.79
C GLY A 105 -3.74 18.03 -14.71
N ALA A 106 -4.74 17.81 -15.56
CA ALA A 106 -4.81 16.68 -16.48
C ALA A 106 -3.61 16.61 -17.46
N GLN A 107 -2.98 17.74 -17.75
CA GLN A 107 -1.79 17.85 -18.60
C GLN A 107 -0.55 17.14 -18.04
N ARG A 108 -0.50 16.86 -16.73
CA ARG A 108 0.59 16.06 -16.13
C ARG A 108 0.40 14.56 -16.29
N PHE A 109 -0.75 14.11 -16.77
CA PHE A 109 -1.06 12.70 -16.89
C PHE A 109 -0.65 12.18 -18.27
N THR A 110 0.13 11.10 -18.27
CA THR A 110 0.57 10.41 -19.48
C THR A 110 -0.16 9.09 -19.63
N GLU A 111 -0.51 8.72 -20.84
CA GLU A 111 -1.09 7.42 -21.13
C GLU A 111 -0.08 6.29 -20.87
N VAL A 112 -0.51 5.24 -20.18
CA VAL A 112 0.29 4.05 -19.90
C VAL A 112 -0.54 2.81 -20.17
N THR A 113 0.01 1.89 -20.96
CA THR A 113 -0.55 0.55 -21.21
C THR A 113 0.27 -0.48 -20.43
N TRP A 114 -0.37 -1.30 -19.60
CA TRP A 114 0.35 -2.20 -18.67
C TRP A 114 0.09 -3.70 -18.87
N ARG A 115 -0.96 -4.09 -19.60
CA ARG A 115 -1.19 -5.49 -20.02
C ARG A 115 -2.21 -5.61 -21.14
N GLN A 116 -2.19 -6.73 -21.84
CA GLN A 116 -3.34 -7.19 -22.62
C GLN A 116 -4.35 -7.89 -21.70
N GLY A 117 -5.59 -7.43 -21.70
CA GLY A 117 -6.71 -8.08 -21.03
C GLY A 117 -7.60 -8.82 -22.04
N SER A 118 -8.59 -9.56 -21.55
CA SER A 118 -9.54 -10.29 -22.41
C SER A 118 -10.41 -9.38 -23.29
N LYS A 119 -10.47 -8.08 -23.01
CA LYS A 119 -11.19 -7.05 -23.77
C LYS A 119 -10.26 -6.09 -24.52
N GLY A 120 -8.98 -6.44 -24.67
CA GLY A 120 -7.97 -5.62 -25.32
C GLY A 120 -6.97 -4.99 -24.34
N ALA A 121 -6.18 -4.04 -24.86
CA ALA A 121 -5.13 -3.36 -24.11
C ALA A 121 -5.71 -2.63 -22.88
N MET A 122 -5.12 -2.87 -21.72
CA MET A 122 -5.46 -2.15 -20.51
C MET A 122 -4.59 -0.90 -20.41
N THR A 123 -5.25 0.22 -20.67
CA THR A 123 -4.65 1.55 -20.84
C THR A 123 -5.43 2.57 -20.01
N SER A 124 -4.72 3.55 -19.45
CA SER A 124 -5.27 4.65 -18.66
C SER A 124 -4.20 5.75 -18.55
N ARG A 125 -4.54 6.91 -18.00
CA ARG A 125 -3.59 8.01 -17.81
C ARG A 125 -3.13 8.10 -16.36
N PHE A 126 -1.83 8.31 -16.18
CA PHE A 126 -1.21 8.35 -14.86
C PHE A 126 -0.30 9.55 -14.69
N ALA A 127 -0.21 10.05 -13.46
CA ALA A 127 0.78 11.03 -13.04
C ALA A 127 1.51 10.53 -11.79
N VAL A 128 2.77 10.93 -11.65
CA VAL A 128 3.58 10.72 -10.45
C VAL A 128 3.77 12.07 -9.79
N LEU A 129 3.32 12.18 -8.54
CA LEU A 129 3.42 13.38 -7.72
C LEU A 129 4.29 13.09 -6.50
N THR A 130 5.00 14.09 -6.01
CA THR A 130 5.65 14.04 -4.70
C THR A 130 4.77 14.72 -3.67
N VAL A 131 4.48 14.02 -2.58
CA VAL A 131 3.62 14.50 -1.50
C VAL A 131 4.24 14.18 -0.15
N ARG A 132 3.81 14.88 0.90
CA ARG A 132 4.23 14.64 2.28
C ARG A 132 3.03 14.18 3.10
N PRO A 133 2.85 12.86 3.36
CA PRO A 133 1.72 12.35 4.13
C PRO A 133 1.61 13.04 5.49
N ALA A 134 0.43 13.59 5.78
CA ALA A 134 0.22 14.52 6.89
C ALA A 134 -0.77 14.00 7.94
N GLY A 135 -1.00 12.69 7.97
CA GLY A 135 -1.82 12.05 8.99
C GLY A 135 -1.18 12.16 10.39
N LYS A 136 -2.01 12.07 11.44
CA LYS A 136 -1.54 12.15 12.85
C LYS A 136 -0.38 11.18 13.15
N GLN A 137 -0.48 9.95 12.64
CA GLN A 137 0.57 8.94 12.80
C GLN A 137 1.84 9.27 12.02
N SER A 138 1.72 9.87 10.82
CA SER A 138 2.89 10.30 10.04
C SER A 138 3.64 11.42 10.76
N LEU A 139 2.90 12.36 11.35
CA LEU A 139 3.49 13.43 12.17
C LEU A 139 4.18 12.87 13.41
N ALA A 140 3.54 11.97 14.14
CA ALA A 140 4.12 11.35 15.34
C ALA A 140 5.42 10.60 15.00
N ALA A 141 5.41 9.82 13.92
CA ALA A 141 6.60 9.08 13.47
C ALA A 141 7.74 10.00 13.03
N ALA A 142 7.44 11.09 12.31
CA ALA A 142 8.45 12.07 11.91
C ALA A 142 9.07 12.78 13.13
N GLN A 143 8.24 13.12 14.13
CA GLN A 143 8.71 13.69 15.38
C GLN A 143 9.62 12.73 16.14
N GLU A 144 9.21 11.47 16.27
CA GLU A 144 10.02 10.44 16.93
C GLU A 144 11.37 10.24 16.24
N ALA A 145 11.38 10.11 14.91
CA ALA A 145 12.60 9.98 14.12
C ALA A 145 13.54 11.19 14.24
N GLY A 146 12.99 12.40 14.43
CA GLY A 146 13.74 13.64 14.63
C GLY A 146 14.18 13.91 16.07
N GLY A 147 14.13 12.93 16.98
CA GLY A 147 14.53 13.14 18.38
C GLY A 147 13.43 13.76 19.26
N GLY A 148 12.18 13.57 18.87
CA GLY A 148 10.99 14.06 19.57
C GLY A 148 10.50 15.41 19.07
N ARG A 149 9.39 15.87 19.66
CA ARG A 149 8.66 17.08 19.25
C ARG A 149 9.52 18.35 19.19
N ASN A 150 10.56 18.44 20.02
CA ASN A 150 11.43 19.61 20.09
C ASN A 150 12.72 19.45 19.27
N GLY A 151 13.05 18.23 18.83
CA GLY A 151 14.28 17.94 18.08
C GLY A 151 14.08 17.92 16.57
N TRP A 152 12.87 17.59 16.09
CA TRP A 152 12.62 17.47 14.66
C TRP A 152 12.51 18.84 13.96
N ASP A 153 12.85 18.88 12.67
CA ASP A 153 12.95 20.09 11.83
C ASP A 153 11.61 20.67 11.35
N GLY A 154 10.49 20.02 11.70
CA GLY A 154 9.15 20.43 11.27
C GLY A 154 8.75 19.90 9.88
N VAL A 155 9.62 19.18 9.17
CA VAL A 155 9.40 18.73 7.80
C VAL A 155 8.94 17.27 7.78
N LEU A 156 7.79 17.02 7.17
CA LEU A 156 7.28 15.65 6.97
C LEU A 156 8.06 14.95 5.84
N PRO A 157 8.39 13.65 5.95
CA PRO A 157 9.02 12.91 4.87
C PRO A 157 8.22 12.97 3.56
N ALA A 158 8.91 13.13 2.45
CA ALA A 158 8.31 13.08 1.12
C ALA A 158 8.12 11.62 0.69
N GLY A 159 7.06 11.35 -0.07
CA GLY A 159 6.76 10.05 -0.66
C GLY A 159 6.18 10.20 -2.06
N THR A 160 6.34 9.14 -2.86
CA THR A 160 5.84 9.08 -4.23
C THR A 160 4.36 8.71 -4.23
N LEU A 161 3.53 9.52 -4.88
CA LEU A 161 2.11 9.29 -5.12
C LEU A 161 1.89 9.02 -6.61
N LEU A 162 1.48 7.80 -6.94
CA LEU A 162 0.94 7.48 -8.27
C LEU A 162 -0.56 7.78 -8.28
N VAL A 163 -1.01 8.48 -9.31
CA VAL A 163 -2.42 8.83 -9.51
C VAL A 163 -2.88 8.32 -10.85
N GLU A 164 -4.08 7.73 -10.89
CA GLU A 164 -4.78 7.38 -12.12
C GLU A 164 -5.94 8.33 -12.38
N TRP A 165 -5.99 8.89 -13.58
CA TRP A 165 -7.12 9.66 -14.09
C TRP A 165 -7.55 9.09 -15.44
N PRO A 166 -8.49 8.13 -15.45
CA PRO A 166 -8.97 7.53 -16.69
C PRO A 166 -9.56 8.57 -17.63
N ASP A 167 -9.52 8.29 -18.92
CA ASP A 167 -10.17 9.15 -19.89
C ASP A 167 -11.70 9.15 -19.70
N GLY A 168 -12.34 10.29 -19.97
CA GLY A 168 -13.78 10.49 -19.76
C GLY A 168 -14.25 10.53 -18.30
N GLN A 169 -13.36 10.51 -17.31
CA GLN A 169 -13.71 10.73 -15.90
C GLN A 169 -13.53 12.20 -15.51
N ASP A 170 -14.47 12.74 -14.73
CA ASP A 170 -14.43 14.13 -14.26
C ASP A 170 -13.33 14.39 -13.23
N ALA A 171 -12.83 13.33 -12.58
CA ALA A 171 -11.82 13.42 -11.53
C ALA A 171 -10.90 12.18 -11.50
N PRO A 172 -9.70 12.28 -10.86
CA PRO A 172 -8.84 11.13 -10.63
C PRO A 172 -9.53 10.06 -9.75
N THR A 173 -9.32 8.79 -10.07
CA THR A 173 -10.05 7.67 -9.45
C THR A 173 -9.15 6.68 -8.71
N GLY A 174 -7.86 6.62 -9.04
CA GLY A 174 -6.90 5.70 -8.43
C GLY A 174 -5.73 6.42 -7.77
N TYR A 175 -5.31 5.93 -6.61
CA TYR A 175 -4.25 6.53 -5.80
C TYR A 175 -3.38 5.44 -5.17
N TRP A 176 -2.06 5.56 -5.28
CA TRP A 176 -1.11 4.65 -4.63
C TRP A 176 0.07 5.42 -4.07
N ILE A 177 0.57 5.01 -2.92
CA ILE A 177 1.82 5.50 -2.35
C ILE A 177 2.93 4.48 -2.52
N SER A 178 4.15 4.95 -2.77
CA SER A 178 5.34 4.11 -2.94
C SER A 178 6.56 4.70 -2.25
N ASN A 179 7.44 3.82 -1.77
CA ASN A 179 8.81 4.12 -1.33
C ASN A 179 9.88 3.63 -2.33
N LEU A 180 9.48 3.25 -3.56
CA LEU A 180 10.42 2.96 -4.64
C LEU A 180 11.22 4.23 -5.00
N PRO A 181 12.45 4.10 -5.54
CA PRO A 181 13.27 5.25 -5.93
C PRO A 181 12.51 6.23 -6.82
N ALA A 182 12.73 7.52 -6.66
CA ALA A 182 12.09 8.56 -7.48
C ALA A 182 12.40 8.42 -8.99
N THR A 183 13.48 7.73 -9.34
CA THR A 183 13.88 7.38 -10.71
C THR A 183 13.13 6.18 -11.30
N THR A 184 12.22 5.55 -10.54
CA THR A 184 11.45 4.39 -11.01
C THR A 184 10.54 4.81 -12.17
N PRO A 185 10.60 4.13 -13.33
CA PRO A 185 9.73 4.44 -14.45
C PRO A 185 8.24 4.34 -14.08
N VAL A 186 7.43 5.27 -14.59
CA VAL A 186 5.98 5.26 -14.33
C VAL A 186 5.32 3.95 -14.76
N ALA A 187 5.79 3.34 -15.85
CA ALA A 187 5.29 2.04 -16.32
C ALA A 187 5.47 0.92 -15.28
N ASP A 188 6.59 0.92 -14.55
CA ASP A 188 6.82 -0.05 -13.48
C ASP A 188 5.94 0.21 -12.26
N LEU A 189 5.78 1.48 -11.85
CA LEU A 189 4.84 1.86 -10.80
C LEU A 189 3.42 1.41 -11.13
N VAL A 190 2.96 1.66 -12.36
CA VAL A 190 1.64 1.24 -12.86
C VAL A 190 1.53 -0.28 -12.87
N ARG A 191 2.56 -0.99 -13.35
CA ARG A 191 2.58 -2.46 -13.36
C ARG A 191 2.38 -3.03 -11.96
N TRP A 192 3.11 -2.53 -10.96
CA TRP A 192 2.95 -2.95 -9.56
C TRP A 192 1.58 -2.54 -8.99
N ALA A 193 1.15 -1.29 -9.19
CA ALA A 193 -0.14 -0.79 -8.72
C ALA A 193 -1.32 -1.62 -9.24
N LYS A 194 -1.25 -2.09 -10.49
CA LYS A 194 -2.27 -2.88 -11.16
C LYS A 194 -2.17 -4.38 -10.90
N MET A 195 -1.15 -4.86 -10.19
CA MET A 195 -1.04 -6.26 -9.77
C MET A 195 -2.10 -6.68 -8.74
N ARG A 196 -2.83 -5.73 -8.13
CA ARG A 196 -4.00 -6.05 -7.27
C ARG A 196 -4.99 -6.99 -7.94
N TRP A 197 -5.18 -6.90 -9.26
CA TRP A 197 -6.07 -7.84 -9.97
C TRP A 197 -5.65 -9.31 -9.77
N ARG A 198 -4.35 -9.61 -9.66
CA ARG A 198 -3.89 -10.97 -9.37
C ARG A 198 -4.35 -11.42 -7.99
N ILE A 199 -4.28 -10.55 -6.99
CA ILE A 199 -4.78 -10.83 -5.63
C ILE A 199 -6.28 -11.18 -5.68
N GLU A 200 -7.09 -10.41 -6.40
CA GLU A 200 -8.53 -10.69 -6.54
C GLU A 200 -8.80 -12.01 -7.27
N HIS A 201 -8.00 -12.33 -8.28
CA HIS A 201 -8.08 -13.61 -8.98
C HIS A 201 -7.72 -14.79 -8.06
N ASP A 202 -6.61 -14.70 -7.32
CA ASP A 202 -6.15 -15.73 -6.38
C ASP A 202 -7.17 -15.94 -5.26
N TYR A 203 -7.74 -14.86 -4.71
CA TYR A 203 -8.82 -14.96 -3.73
C TYR A 203 -10.09 -15.60 -4.31
N ARG A 204 -10.43 -15.30 -5.57
CA ARG A 204 -11.59 -15.92 -6.23
C ARG A 204 -11.37 -17.42 -6.41
N GLU A 205 -10.18 -17.82 -6.84
CA GLU A 205 -9.80 -19.22 -6.97
C GLU A 205 -9.83 -19.93 -5.61
N LEU A 206 -9.19 -19.35 -4.59
CA LEU A 206 -9.19 -19.91 -3.24
C LEU A 206 -10.61 -20.13 -2.71
N LYS A 207 -11.50 -19.15 -2.86
CA LYS A 207 -12.89 -19.23 -2.37
C LYS A 207 -13.74 -20.16 -3.24
N HIS A 208 -13.99 -19.77 -4.49
CA HIS A 208 -14.96 -20.46 -5.34
C HIS A 208 -14.41 -21.75 -5.96
N GLY A 209 -13.11 -21.76 -6.30
CA GLY A 209 -12.48 -22.92 -6.95
C GLY A 209 -12.04 -24.00 -5.96
N LEU A 210 -11.55 -23.59 -4.79
CA LEU A 210 -10.93 -24.49 -3.80
C LEU A 210 -11.70 -24.57 -2.47
N GLY A 211 -12.74 -23.76 -2.28
CA GLY A 211 -13.63 -23.84 -1.13
C GLY A 211 -13.08 -23.25 0.15
N LEU A 212 -12.25 -22.20 0.09
CA LEU A 212 -11.72 -21.52 1.29
C LEU A 212 -12.84 -21.10 2.26
N ASP A 213 -14.00 -20.70 1.75
CA ASP A 213 -15.19 -20.30 2.49
C ASP A 213 -16.25 -21.40 2.65
N HIS A 214 -15.94 -22.65 2.29
CA HIS A 214 -16.84 -23.80 2.44
C HIS A 214 -16.70 -24.52 3.81
N PHE A 215 -15.87 -24.02 4.73
CA PHE A 215 -15.69 -24.66 6.03
C PHE A 215 -16.92 -24.45 6.93
N GLU A 216 -17.67 -25.52 7.19
CA GLU A 216 -18.86 -25.50 8.06
C GLU A 216 -18.58 -26.00 9.50
N GLY A 217 -17.33 -26.38 9.80
CA GLY A 217 -16.92 -26.82 11.12
C GLY A 217 -16.82 -25.66 12.12
N ARG A 218 -16.60 -25.99 13.41
CA ARG A 218 -16.50 -24.99 14.49
C ARG A 218 -15.26 -25.12 15.37
N THR A 219 -14.34 -26.00 15.01
CA THR A 219 -13.13 -26.25 15.80
C THR A 219 -11.94 -25.52 15.19
N TRP A 220 -11.10 -24.93 16.04
CA TRP A 220 -9.86 -24.25 15.66
C TRP A 220 -8.98 -25.13 14.78
N ARG A 221 -8.73 -26.37 15.24
CA ARG A 221 -7.95 -27.35 14.49
C ARG A 221 -8.59 -27.71 13.15
N GLY A 222 -9.92 -27.84 13.10
CA GLY A 222 -10.65 -28.12 11.85
C GLY A 222 -10.48 -27.01 10.83
N TRP A 223 -10.63 -25.75 11.26
CA TRP A 223 -10.44 -24.58 10.39
C TRP A 223 -9.00 -24.51 9.86
N HIS A 224 -8.00 -24.71 10.73
CA HIS A 224 -6.60 -24.72 10.31
C HIS A 224 -6.28 -25.85 9.33
N HIS A 225 -6.82 -27.05 9.55
CA HIS A 225 -6.66 -28.16 8.61
C HIS A 225 -7.23 -27.78 7.25
N HIS A 226 -8.47 -27.28 7.21
CA HIS A 226 -9.15 -26.86 5.99
C HIS A 226 -8.35 -25.82 5.21
N VAL A 227 -8.00 -24.71 5.85
CA VAL A 227 -7.25 -23.61 5.19
C VAL A 227 -5.87 -24.10 4.71
N THR A 228 -5.22 -24.99 5.45
CA THR A 228 -3.93 -25.58 5.04
C THR A 228 -4.08 -26.40 3.76
N LEU A 229 -5.08 -27.28 3.67
CA LEU A 229 -5.33 -28.08 2.47
C LEU A 229 -5.69 -27.21 1.25
N VAL A 230 -6.56 -26.21 1.45
CA VAL A 230 -6.92 -25.25 0.41
C VAL A 230 -5.69 -24.49 -0.11
N THR A 231 -4.82 -24.05 0.80
CA THR A 231 -3.56 -23.36 0.45
C THR A 231 -2.61 -24.29 -0.30
N ALA A 232 -2.47 -25.55 0.11
CA ALA A 232 -1.64 -26.54 -0.58
C ALA A 232 -2.15 -26.84 -2.01
N ALA A 233 -3.47 -26.95 -2.18
CA ALA A 233 -4.09 -27.11 -3.49
C ALA A 233 -3.85 -25.88 -4.39
N GLN A 234 -3.97 -24.67 -3.84
CA GLN A 234 -3.66 -23.44 -4.57
C GLN A 234 -2.20 -23.36 -5.00
N ALA A 235 -1.27 -23.75 -4.12
CA ALA A 235 0.15 -23.83 -4.44
C ALA A 235 0.42 -24.82 -5.58
N PHE A 236 -0.20 -26.00 -5.54
CA PHE A 236 -0.11 -27.00 -6.62
C PHE A 236 -0.61 -26.43 -7.97
N LEU A 237 -1.78 -25.79 -8.01
CA LEU A 237 -2.32 -25.18 -9.23
C LEU A 237 -1.42 -24.05 -9.75
N THR A 238 -0.88 -23.23 -8.85
CA THR A 238 0.05 -22.16 -9.21
C THR A 238 1.30 -22.72 -9.86
N LEU A 239 1.91 -23.77 -9.28
CA LEU A 239 3.08 -24.42 -9.85
C LEU A 239 2.79 -25.04 -11.23
N ARG A 240 1.59 -25.60 -11.44
CA ARG A 240 1.17 -26.13 -12.75
C ARG A 240 0.95 -25.05 -13.82
N ARG A 241 0.61 -23.82 -13.42
CA ARG A 241 0.54 -22.68 -14.35
C ARG A 241 1.90 -22.17 -14.78
N LEU A 242 2.88 -22.24 -13.87
CA LEU A 242 4.25 -21.83 -14.15
C LEU A 242 5.01 -22.86 -15.02
N ASP A 243 4.55 -24.10 -15.04
CA ASP A 243 5.09 -25.20 -15.84
C ASP A 243 3.95 -25.97 -16.54
N PRO A 244 3.35 -25.38 -17.60
CA PRO A 244 2.22 -25.98 -18.28
C PRO A 244 2.69 -27.12 -19.20
N LYS A 245 2.02 -28.28 -19.09
CA LYS A 245 2.30 -29.47 -19.94
C LYS A 245 2.22 -29.20 -21.44
N ALA A 246 1.42 -28.22 -21.84
CA ALA A 246 1.36 -27.70 -23.20
C ALA A 246 1.37 -26.17 -23.13
N HIS A 247 2.25 -25.53 -23.88
CA HIS A 247 2.29 -24.07 -23.95
C HIS A 247 1.07 -23.60 -24.76
N THR A 248 0.17 -22.87 -24.12
CA THR A 248 -0.92 -22.21 -24.84
C THR A 248 -0.31 -21.09 -25.68
N PRO A 249 -0.57 -21.02 -27.00
CA PRO A 249 -0.10 -19.90 -27.81
C PRO A 249 -0.67 -18.57 -27.27
N ALA A 250 0.17 -17.54 -27.35
CA ALA A 250 -0.08 -16.20 -26.81
C ALA A 250 -1.25 -15.48 -27.48
#